data_AF-A0A8J6Y2I1-F1
#
_entry.id   AF-A0A8J6Y2I1-F1
#
_cell.length_a   1.000
_cell.length_b   1.000
_cell.length_c   1.000
_cell.angle_alpha   90.00
_cell.angle_beta   90.00
_cell.angle_gamma   90.00
#
_symmetry.space_group_name_H-M   'P 1'
#
loop_
_entity.id
_entity.type
_entity.pdbx_description
1 polymer ?
#
loop_
_entity_poly.entity_id
_entity_poly.type
_entity_poly.pdbx_seq_one_letter_code
_entity_poly.pdbx_strand_id
1 'polypeptide(L)' 'MESVAYILILTLAIGVLFFAIAFREPPRIQNKDE' A
#
# COMPACT_ATOMS: atom_id res chain seq x y z
N MET A 1 26.76 0.04 9.19
CA MET A 1 25.35 -0.12 9.63
C MET A 1 24.33 0.34 8.57
N GLU A 2 24.80 0.88 7.45
CA GLU A 2 24.02 1.56 6.41
C GLU A 2 23.21 0.57 5.57
N SER A 3 23.79 -0.59 5.24
CA SER A 3 23.08 -1.63 4.49
C SER A 3 21.83 -2.14 5.20
N VAL A 4 21.85 -2.22 6.54
CA VAL A 4 20.68 -2.62 7.33
C VAL A 4 19.57 -1.58 7.17
N ALA A 5 19.90 -0.28 7.21
CA ALA A 5 18.95 0.79 7.01
C ALA A 5 18.36 0.77 5.58
N TYR A 6 19.18 0.57 4.54
CA TYR A 6 18.69 0.50 3.16
C TYR A 6 17.74 -0.68 2.93
N ILE A 7 18.10 -1.86 3.43
CA ILE A 7 17.27 -3.06 3.31
C ILE A 7 15.96 -2.89 4.09
N LEU A 8 16.03 -2.33 5.31
CA LEU A 8 14.85 -2.09 6.13
C LEU A 8 13.88 -1.13 5.42
N ILE A 9 14.38 0.02 4.95
CA ILE A 9 13.55 1.02 4.25
C ILE A 9 12.94 0.41 2.99
N LEU A 10 13.73 -0.31 2.19
CA LEU A 10 13.24 -0.96 0.97
C LEU A 10 12.14 -1.99 1.28
N THR A 11 12.35 -2.82 2.30
CA THR A 11 11.40 -3.86 2.68
C THR A 11 10.09 -3.25 3.19
N LEU A 12 10.18 -2.21 4.03
CA LEU A 12 9.01 -1.49 4.53
C LEU A 12 8.27 -0.76 3.40
N ALA A 13 8.98 -0.13 2.46
CA ALA A 13 8.37 0.54 1.32
C ALA A 13 7.59 -0.45 0.42
N ILE A 14 8.19 -1.60 0.10
CA ILE A 14 7.51 -2.65 -0.66
C ILE A 14 6.30 -3.19 0.12
N GLY A 15 6.45 -3.40 1.43
CA GLY A 15 5.36 -3.82 2.30
C GLY A 15 4.18 -2.83 2.25
N VAL A 16 4.45 -1.54 2.40
CA VAL A 16 3.42 -0.48 2.31
C VAL A 16 2.70 -0.52 0.96
N LEU A 17 3.43 -0.64 -0.16
CA LEU A 17 2.83 -0.74 -1.49
C LEU A 17 1.96 -1.98 -1.65
N PHE A 18 2.41 -3.13 -1.14
CA PHE A 18 1.61 -4.36 -1.15
C PHE A 18 0.30 -4.18 -0.37
N PHE A 19 0.36 -3.67 0.86
CA PHE A 19 -0.84 -3.47 1.68
C PHE A 19 -1.78 -2.42 1.09
N ALA A 20 -1.23 -1.35 0.49
CA ALA A 20 -2.01 -0.33 -0.21
C ALA A 20 -2.76 -0.86 -1.44
N ILE A 21 -2.33 -1.98 -2.03
CA ILE A 21 -3.03 -2.63 -3.15
C ILE A 21 -3.98 -3.71 -2.63
N ALA A 22 -3.49 -4.61 -1.78
CA ALA A 22 -4.23 -5.78 -1.33
C ALA A 22 -5.39 -5.43 -0.37
N PHE A 23 -5.26 -4.34 0.40
CA PHE A 23 -6.23 -3.95 1.43
C PHE A 23 -6.80 -2.54 1.23
N ARG A 24 -6.72 -1.98 0.01
CA ARG A 24 -7.44 -0.73 -0.26
C ARG A 24 -8.93 -0.93 -0.15
N GLU A 25 -9.62 0.09 0.33
CA GLU A 25 -11.07 0.13 0.29
C GLU A 25 -11.54 -0.04 -1.17
N PRO A 26 -12.50 -0.93 -1.43
CA PRO A 26 -13.06 -1.08 -2.77
C PRO A 26 -13.72 0.25 -3.17
N PRO A 27 -13.65 0.61 -4.47
CA PRO A 27 -14.32 1.82 -4.94
C PRO A 27 -15.82 1.72 -4.65
N ARG A 28 -16.37 2.74 -4.01
CA ARG A 28 -17.82 2.83 -3.79
C ARG A 28 -18.48 3.34 -5.06
N ILE A 29 -19.38 2.54 -5.63
CA ILE A 29 -20.18 2.93 -6.79
C ILE A 29 -21.39 3.72 -6.27
N GLN A 30 -21.46 5.02 -6.58
CA GLN A 30 -22.72 5.77 -6.47
C GLN A 30 -23.51 5.56 -7.76
N ASN A 31 -24.58 4.75 -7.70
CA ASN A 31 -25.57 4.72 -8.79
C ASN A 31 -26.38 6.01 -8.73
N LYS A 32 -26.44 6.76 -9.84
CA LYS A 32 -27.15 8.03 -9.96
C LYS A 32 -28.61 7.81 -10.39
N ASP A 33 -29.30 6.91 -9.70
CA ASP A 33 -30.71 6.64 -9.95
C ASP A 33 -31.47 6.76 -8.61
N GLU A 34 -31.57 8.00 -8.16
CA GLU A 34 -32.78 8.56 -7.53
C GLU A 34 -33.59 9.30 -8.60
#